data_AF-T1XMQ6-F1
#
_entry.id   AF-T1XMQ6-F1
#
_cell.length_a   1.000
_cell.length_b   1.000
_cell.length_c   1.000
_cell.angle_alpha   90.00
_cell.angle_beta   90.00
_cell.angle_gamma   90.00
#
_symmetry.space_group_name_H-M   'P 1'
#
loop_
_entity.id
_entity.type
_entity.pdbx_description
1 polymer ?
#
loop_
_entity_poly.entity_id
_entity_poly.type
_entity_poly.pdbx_seq_one_letter_code
_entity_poly.pdbx_strand_id
1 'polypeptide(L)'
;MSARAAPKPIAEIERLTRNLPSFSATKLASGMQSVTGTVMARGAVLITRHEQPSMVLMSVERYLALEQAAQPDLEALTRHFDTMFSHMQGEAAAQAMADAFAMAPAELGEAAVARAAHR
;
A
#
# COMPACT_ATOMS: atom_id res chain seq x y z
N MET A 1 6.16 -25.35 9.24
CA MET A 1 6.10 -23.93 8.83
C MET A 1 6.03 -23.07 10.08
N SER A 2 7.11 -22.35 10.41
CA SER A 2 7.14 -21.49 11.61
C SER A 2 6.53 -20.14 11.25
N ALA A 3 5.38 -19.80 11.82
CA ALA A 3 4.76 -18.50 11.63
C ALA A 3 5.64 -17.44 12.30
N ARG A 4 6.25 -16.57 11.50
CA ARG A 4 6.99 -15.41 12.00
C ARG A 4 5.99 -14.53 12.73
N ALA A 5 6.04 -14.53 14.07
CA ALA A 5 5.18 -13.69 14.89
C ALA A 5 5.28 -12.24 14.42
N ALA A 6 4.14 -11.59 14.18
CA ALA A 6 4.10 -10.18 13.83
C ALA A 6 4.82 -9.38 14.92
N PRO A 7 5.70 -8.44 14.56
CA PRO A 7 6.42 -7.63 15.55
C PRO A 7 5.41 -6.89 16.43
N LYS A 8 5.72 -6.76 17.73
CA LYS A 8 4.93 -5.93 18.64
C LYS A 8 4.91 -4.49 18.10
N PRO A 9 3.78 -3.76 18.16
CA PRO A 9 3.64 -2.43 17.57
C PRO A 9 4.77 -1.45 17.95
N ILE A 10 5.26 -1.51 19.19
CA ILE A 10 6.37 -0.67 19.68
C ILE A 10 7.69 -1.00 18.98
N ALA A 11 8.02 -2.29 18.82
CA ALA A 11 9.26 -2.71 18.16
C ALA A 11 9.27 -2.34 16.67
N GLU A 12 8.09 -2.32 16.04
CA GLU A 12 7.94 -1.86 14.66
C GLU A 12 8.09 -0.34 14.54
N ILE A 13 7.49 0.43 15.44
CA ILE A 13 7.65 1.89 15.49
C ILE A 13 9.13 2.25 15.68
N GLU A 14 9.83 1.61 16.63
CA GLU A 14 11.27 1.82 16.82
C GLU A 14 12.04 1.49 15.55
N ARG A 15 11.79 0.32 14.94
CA ARG A 15 12.46 -0.07 13.69
C ARG A 15 12.30 0.96 12.58
N LEU A 16 11.08 1.45 12.39
CA LEU A 16 10.74 2.39 11.32
C LEU A 16 11.25 3.82 11.58
N THR A 17 11.45 4.19 12.84
CA THR A 17 11.84 5.56 13.24
C THR A 17 13.32 5.72 13.61
N ARG A 18 14.09 4.63 13.71
CA ARG A 18 15.52 4.65 14.10
C ARG A 18 16.43 5.60 13.32
N ASN A 19 16.05 5.95 12.09
CA ASN A 19 16.85 6.84 11.23
C ASN A 19 16.41 8.31 11.30
N LEU A 20 15.34 8.62 12.06
CA LEU A 20 14.89 10.00 12.25
C LEU A 20 15.68 10.65 13.39
N PRO A 21 16.11 11.92 13.23
CA PRO A 21 16.54 12.72 14.37
C PRO A 21 15.45 12.74 15.44
N SER A 22 15.81 12.57 16.71
CA SER A 22 14.87 12.44 17.82
C SER A 22 14.99 13.60 18.81
N PHE A 23 13.87 14.13 19.26
CA PHE A 23 13.79 15.18 20.27
C PHE A 23 12.72 14.83 21.32
N SER A 24 12.96 15.17 22.58
CA SER A 24 11.92 15.04 23.60
C SER A 24 10.84 16.11 23.42
N ALA A 25 9.63 15.85 23.94
CA ALA A 25 8.55 16.82 23.99
C ALA A 25 8.97 18.11 24.74
N THR A 26 9.78 17.98 25.80
CA THR A 26 10.36 19.13 26.52
C THR A 26 11.29 19.96 25.63
N LYS A 27 12.11 19.30 24.80
CA LYS A 27 12.99 19.99 23.85
C LYS A 27 12.20 20.68 22.73
N LEU A 28 11.11 20.08 22.27
CA LEU A 28 10.19 20.73 21.33
C LEU A 28 9.55 21.99 21.94
N ALA A 29 9.07 21.92 23.18
CA ALA A 29 8.43 23.05 23.85
C ALA A 29 9.40 24.21 24.14
N SER A 30 10.63 23.89 24.56
CA SER A 30 11.63 24.90 24.94
C SER A 30 12.54 25.36 23.79
N GLY A 31 12.63 24.60 22.69
CA GLY A 31 13.61 24.78 21.62
C GLY A 31 13.02 24.69 20.23
N MET A 32 11.77 25.12 20.05
CA MET A 32 10.99 24.95 18.83
C MET A 32 11.74 25.36 17.57
N GLN A 33 12.45 26.51 17.57
CA GLN A 33 13.18 26.97 16.38
C GLN A 33 14.25 25.96 15.91
N SER A 34 14.97 25.34 16.83
CA SER A 34 16.00 24.34 16.51
C SER A 34 15.37 23.05 15.97
N VAL A 35 14.24 22.63 16.55
CA VAL A 35 13.51 21.45 16.08
C VAL A 35 12.94 21.71 14.69
N THR A 36 12.27 22.84 14.47
CA THR A 36 11.74 23.24 13.16
C THR A 36 12.85 23.35 12.11
N GLY A 37 14.00 23.95 12.45
CA GLY A 37 15.16 23.99 11.54
C GLY A 37 15.63 22.59 11.13
N THR A 38 15.60 21.63 12.05
CA THR A 38 15.93 20.23 11.76
C THR A 38 14.86 19.57 10.88
N VAL A 39 13.57 19.84 11.12
CA VAL A 39 12.46 19.36 10.28
C VAL A 39 12.61 19.90 8.86
N MET A 40 12.91 21.18 8.68
CA MET A 40 13.11 21.75 7.34
C MET A 40 14.33 21.15 6.63
N ALA A 41 15.40 20.85 7.36
CA ALA A 41 16.62 20.27 6.77
C ALA A 41 16.52 18.76 6.49
N ARG A 42 15.72 18.01 7.26
CA ARG A 42 15.67 16.54 7.22
C ARG A 42 14.31 15.99 6.78
N GLY A 43 13.30 16.84 6.61
CA GLY A 43 11.93 16.49 6.24
C GLY A 43 11.06 15.98 7.39
N ALA A 44 11.63 15.28 8.38
CA ALA A 44 10.91 14.78 9.55
C ALA A 44 11.82 14.54 10.76
N VAL A 45 11.24 14.56 11.95
CA VAL A 45 11.88 14.22 13.23
C VAL A 45 10.93 13.39 14.10
N LEU A 46 11.49 12.55 14.95
CA LEU A 46 10.77 11.81 15.96
C LEU A 46 10.64 12.66 17.23
N ILE A 47 9.45 12.69 17.83
CA ILE A 47 9.21 13.28 19.14
C ILE A 47 8.95 12.20 20.16
N THR A 48 9.71 12.23 21.27
CA THR A 48 9.57 11.29 22.38
C THR A 48 8.90 11.92 23.60
N ARG A 49 8.18 11.10 24.37
CA ARG A 49 7.66 11.44 25.70
C ARG A 49 8.10 10.34 26.66
N HIS A 50 8.76 10.73 27.75
CA HIS A 50 9.37 9.76 28.69
C HIS A 50 10.22 8.71 27.96
N GLU A 51 11.08 9.15 27.04
CA GLU A 51 11.93 8.31 26.17
C GLU A 51 11.19 7.34 25.23
N GLN A 52 9.87 7.41 25.13
CA GLN A 52 9.09 6.59 24.22
C GLN A 52 8.68 7.39 22.97
N PRO A 53 8.78 6.81 21.77
CA PRO A 53 8.20 7.38 20.55
C PRO A 53 6.74 7.79 20.76
N SER A 54 6.40 9.04 20.48
CA SER A 54 5.06 9.57 20.70
C SER A 54 4.40 10.12 19.44
N MET A 55 5.18 10.78 18.58
CA MET A 55 4.72 11.29 17.28
C MET A 55 5.89 11.58 16.35
N VAL A 56 5.60 11.75 15.07
CA VAL A 56 6.54 12.28 14.07
C VAL A 56 6.08 13.69 13.70
N LEU A 57 7.00 14.65 13.73
CA LEU A 57 6.78 15.99 13.20
C LEU A 57 7.49 16.09 11.84
N MET A 58 6.78 16.53 10.81
CA MET A 58 7.31 16.61 9.44
C MET A 58 6.89 17.91 8.76
N SER A 59 7.60 18.28 7.69
CA SER A 59 7.22 19.42 6.87
C SER A 59 5.96 19.11 6.05
N VAL A 60 5.26 20.17 5.61
CA VAL A 60 4.06 20.02 4.78
C VAL A 60 4.41 19.37 3.44
N GLU A 61 5.55 19.72 2.85
CA GLU A 61 6.02 19.13 1.60
C GLU A 61 6.24 17.62 1.75
N ARG A 62 6.82 17.18 2.87
CA ARG A 62 7.02 15.75 3.14
C ARG A 62 5.68 15.04 3.35
N TYR A 63 4.74 15.67 4.06
CA TYR A 63 3.40 15.13 4.23
C TYR A 63 2.69 14.94 2.88
N LEU A 64 2.68 15.97 2.02
CA LEU A 64 2.06 15.90 0.70
C LEU A 64 2.71 14.85 -0.22
N ALA A 65 4.02 14.65 -0.12
CA ALA A 65 4.71 13.60 -0.86
C ALA A 65 4.28 12.19 -0.40
N LEU A 66 4.03 11.99 0.90
CA LEU A 66 3.51 10.73 1.42
C LEU A 66 2.06 10.50 0.99
N GLU A 67 1.22 11.54 1.05
CA GLU A 67 -0.17 11.47 0.56
C GLU A 67 -0.23 11.09 -0.91
N GLN A 68 0.62 11.70 -1.76
CA GLN A 68 0.71 11.35 -3.18
C GLN A 68 1.21 9.93 -3.40
N ALA A 69 2.23 9.48 -2.67
CA ALA A 69 2.75 8.12 -2.79
C ALA A 69 1.76 7.04 -2.30
N ALA A 70 0.84 7.42 -1.41
CA ALA A 70 -0.24 6.55 -0.93
C ALA A 70 -1.44 6.49 -1.88
N GLN A 71 -1.53 7.37 -2.89
CA GLN A 71 -2.60 7.30 -3.87
C GLN A 71 -2.48 6.01 -4.69
N PRO A 72 -3.55 5.21 -4.79
CA PRO A 72 -3.54 4.04 -5.64
C PRO A 72 -3.28 4.46 -7.09
N ASP A 73 -2.45 3.68 -7.80
CA ASP A 73 -2.21 3.87 -9.23
C ASP A 73 -3.46 3.45 -10.02
N LEU A 74 -4.43 4.37 -10.07
CA LEU A 74 -5.69 4.17 -10.78
C LEU A 74 -5.45 4.02 -12.28
N GLU A 75 -4.41 4.63 -12.84
CA GLU A 75 -4.09 4.46 -14.25
C GLU A 75 -3.63 3.03 -14.56
N ALA A 76 -2.81 2.42 -13.70
CA ALA A 76 -2.46 1.01 -13.84
C ALA A 76 -3.68 0.10 -13.74
N LEU A 77 -4.60 0.41 -12.82
CA LEU A 77 -5.85 -0.33 -12.69
C LEU A 77 -6.73 -0.17 -13.94
N THR A 78 -6.87 1.04 -14.47
CA THR A 78 -7.59 1.32 -15.71
C THR A 78 -6.97 0.59 -16.89
N ARG A 79 -5.65 0.66 -17.08
CA ARG A 79 -4.94 -0.08 -18.14
C ARG A 79 -5.17 -1.60 -18.03
N HIS A 80 -5.18 -2.13 -16.81
CA HIS A 80 -5.46 -3.55 -16.59
C HIS A 80 -6.90 -3.91 -17.01
N PHE A 81 -7.87 -3.08 -16.62
CA PHE A 81 -9.26 -3.25 -17.02
C PHE A 81 -9.41 -3.18 -18.55
N ASP A 82 -8.83 -2.18 -19.20
CA ASP A 82 -8.91 -2.01 -20.65
C ASP A 82 -8.28 -3.19 -21.40
N THR A 83 -7.18 -3.73 -20.87
CA THR A 83 -6.54 -4.93 -21.42
C THR A 83 -7.50 -6.12 -21.35
N MET A 84 -8.07 -6.42 -20.17
CA MET A 84 -9.04 -7.51 -20.02
C MET A 84 -10.27 -7.30 -20.91
N PHE A 85 -10.79 -6.08 -20.96
CA PHE A 85 -11.95 -5.74 -21.78
C PHE A 85 -11.65 -5.95 -23.27
N SER A 86 -10.49 -5.50 -23.76
CA SER A 86 -10.09 -5.69 -25.16
C SER A 86 -10.05 -7.17 -25.56
N HIS A 87 -9.61 -8.05 -24.66
CA HIS A 87 -9.61 -9.49 -24.91
C HIS A 87 -11.02 -10.07 -25.02
N MET A 88 -12.02 -9.49 -24.33
CA MET A 88 -13.42 -9.93 -24.41
C MET A 88 -14.14 -9.45 -25.67
N GLN A 89 -13.63 -8.39 -26.32
CA GLN A 89 -14.28 -7.77 -27.47
C GLN A 89 -13.98 -8.47 -28.81
N GLY A 90 -13.03 -9.42 -28.83
CA GLY A 90 -12.66 -10.14 -30.06
C GLY A 90 -13.69 -11.19 -30.49
N GLU A 91 -13.75 -11.48 -31.80
CA GLU A 91 -14.67 -12.49 -32.37
C GLU A 91 -14.52 -13.87 -31.71
N ALA A 92 -13.29 -14.28 -31.38
CA ALA A 92 -13.04 -15.54 -30.69
C ALA A 92 -13.64 -15.59 -29.28
N ALA A 93 -13.62 -14.48 -28.55
CA ALA A 93 -14.23 -14.39 -27.22
C ALA A 93 -15.76 -14.37 -27.31
N ALA A 94 -16.31 -13.66 -28.31
CA ALA A 94 -17.75 -13.67 -28.59
C ALA A 94 -18.25 -15.08 -28.95
N GLN A 95 -17.53 -15.80 -29.81
CA GLN A 95 -17.87 -17.18 -30.18
C GLN A 95 -17.75 -18.13 -28.99
N ALA A 96 -16.65 -18.06 -28.22
CA ALA A 96 -16.48 -18.90 -27.03
C ALA A 96 -17.58 -18.66 -25.98
N MET A 97 -18.07 -17.42 -25.87
CA MET A 97 -19.20 -17.09 -25.00
C MET A 97 -20.50 -17.69 -25.54
N ALA A 98 -20.78 -17.57 -26.84
CA ALA A 98 -21.94 -18.20 -27.47
C ALA A 98 -21.94 -19.73 -27.30
N ASP A 99 -20.79 -20.37 -27.50
CA ASP A 99 -20.61 -21.82 -27.32
C ASP A 99 -20.86 -22.24 -25.86
N ALA A 100 -20.35 -21.46 -24.90
CA ALA A 100 -20.60 -21.71 -23.47
C ALA A 100 -22.08 -21.59 -23.11
N PHE A 101 -22.81 -20.64 -23.70
CA PHE A 101 -24.26 -20.52 -23.49
C PHE A 101 -25.07 -21.63 -24.17
N ALA A 102 -24.54 -22.24 -25.23
CA ALA A 102 -25.18 -23.35 -25.93
C ALA A 102 -24.92 -24.73 -25.27
N MET A 103 -23.92 -24.84 -24.39
CA MET A 103 -23.59 -26.09 -23.69
C MET A 103 -24.69 -26.52 -22.72
N ALA A 104 -24.81 -27.85 -22.55
CA ALA A 104 -25.61 -28.38 -21.45
C ALA A 104 -24.97 -28.00 -20.10
N PRO A 105 -25.77 -27.76 -19.03
CA PRO A 105 -25.24 -27.34 -17.73
C PRO A 105 -24.15 -28.26 -17.13
N ALA A 106 -24.24 -29.57 -17.39
CA ALA A 106 -23.25 -30.54 -16.93
C ALA A 106 -21.89 -30.37 -17.66
N GLU A 107 -21.92 -30.17 -18.97
CA GLU A 107 -20.72 -29.95 -19.80
C GLU A 107 -20.03 -28.63 -19.44
N LEU A 108 -20.82 -27.57 -19.20
CA LEU A 108 -20.31 -26.29 -18.72
C LEU A 108 -19.61 -26.45 -17.36
N GLY A 109 -20.20 -27.24 -16.46
CA GLY A 109 -19.63 -27.54 -15.14
C GLY A 109 -18.28 -28.25 -15.23
N GLU A 110 -18.16 -29.27 -16.08
CA GLU A 110 -16.90 -29.99 -16.32
C GLU A 110 -15.82 -29.06 -16.90
N ALA A 111 -16.19 -28.23 -17.90
CA ALA A 111 -15.28 -27.26 -18.51
C ALA A 111 -14.76 -26.22 -17.50
N ALA A 112 -15.62 -25.76 -16.58
CA ALA A 112 -15.25 -24.81 -15.53
C ALA A 112 -14.24 -25.42 -14.53
N VAL A 113 -14.46 -26.66 -14.10
CA VAL A 113 -13.53 -27.38 -13.19
C VAL A 113 -12.18 -27.60 -13.87
N ALA A 114 -12.18 -28.05 -15.13
CA ALA A 114 -10.96 -28.25 -15.90
C ALA A 114 -10.15 -26.95 -16.03
N ARG A 115 -10.80 -25.81 -16.31
CA ARG A 115 -10.12 -24.52 -16.39
C ARG A 115 -9.59 -24.00 -15.06
N ALA A 116 -10.31 -24.22 -13.96
CA ALA A 116 -9.84 -23.83 -12.63
C ALA A 116 -8.58 -24.61 -12.21
N ALA A 117 -8.42 -25.85 -12.66
CA ALA A 117 -7.23 -26.68 -12.39
C ALA A 117 -5.99 -26.30 -13.22
N HIS A 118 -6.17 -25.52 -14.31
CA HIS A 118 -5.09 -25.06 -15.19
C HIS A 118 -4.60 -23.64 -14.89
N ARG A 119 -5.02 -23.06 -13.77
CA ARG A 119 -4.68 -21.71 -13.33
C ARG A 119 -3.65 -21.74 -12.21
#